data_AF-A0A960E3G8-F1
#
_entry.id   AF-A0A960E3G8-F1
#
_cell.length_a   1.000
_cell.length_b   1.000
_cell.length_c   1.000
_cell.angle_alpha   90.00
_cell.angle_beta   90.00
_cell.angle_gamma   90.00
#
_symmetry.space_group_name_H-M   'P 1'
#
loop_
_entity.id
_entity.type
_entity.pdbx_description
1 polymer ?
#
loop_
_entity_poly.entity_id
_entity_poly.type
_entity_poly.pdbx_seq_one_letter_code
_entity_poly.pdbx_strand_id
1 'polypeptide(L)'
;ADRVRWQLDGWLSGPAATRPSAGVRHLRLVPLEVVAGGGRQLGFWGGESQVDERVWRAVARLQGLLGVDAVTVPEVRGGRGPAERVVRVPVAAVDLAEPRP
;
A
#
# COMPACT_ATOMS: atom_id res chain seq x y z
N ALA A 1 14.92 -3.11 2.95
CA ALA A 1 15.99 -3.34 3.95
C ALA A 1 17.34 -2.72 3.54
N ASP A 2 17.60 -2.52 2.23
CA ASP A 2 18.91 -2.11 1.72
C ASP A 2 19.43 -0.77 2.22
N ARG A 3 18.55 0.21 2.47
CA ARG A 3 18.96 1.54 2.93
C ARG A 3 19.71 1.51 4.26
N VAL A 4 19.27 0.67 5.22
CA VAL A 4 19.95 0.53 6.52
C VAL A 4 21.32 -0.12 6.33
N ARG A 5 21.39 -1.17 5.51
CA ARG A 5 22.65 -1.83 5.17
C ARG A 5 23.64 -0.86 4.53
N TRP A 6 23.22 -0.10 3.52
CA TRP A 6 24.07 0.88 2.83
C TRP A 6 24.57 1.98 3.76
N GLN A 7 23.75 2.44 4.72
CA GLN A 7 24.20 3.43 5.67
C GLN A 7 25.29 2.90 6.60
N LEU A 8 25.12 1.66 7.08
CA LEU A 8 26.15 0.99 7.90
C LEU A 8 27.42 0.72 7.09
N ASP A 9 27.29 0.23 5.85
CA ASP A 9 28.42 0.00 4.94
C ASP A 9 29.19 1.29 4.69
N GLY A 10 28.48 2.42 4.55
CA GLY A 10 29.08 3.75 4.41
C GLY A 10 29.86 4.21 5.64
N TRP A 11 29.34 3.99 6.84
CA TRP A 11 30.05 4.30 8.09
C TRP A 11 31.28 3.43 8.30
N LEU A 12 31.17 2.14 7.97
CA LEU A 12 32.27 1.19 8.08
C LEU A 12 33.35 1.43 7.02
N SER A 13 32.98 1.85 5.81
CA SER A 13 33.93 2.11 4.72
C SER A 13 34.47 3.54 4.70
N GLY A 14 33.90 4.43 5.51
CA GLY A 14 34.26 5.85 5.58
C GLY A 14 35.57 6.16 6.30
N PRO A 15 36.00 7.44 6.31
CA PRO A 15 37.22 7.89 6.97
C PRO A 15 37.24 7.55 8.47
N ALA A 16 38.44 7.31 9.02
CA ALA A 16 38.61 6.95 10.43
C ALA A 16 38.00 7.97 11.41
N ALA A 17 37.91 9.24 11.03
CA ALA A 17 37.30 10.30 11.83
C ALA A 17 35.77 10.15 12.01
N THR A 18 35.09 9.45 11.11
CA THR A 18 33.63 9.26 11.12
C THR A 18 33.21 7.80 11.33
N ARG A 19 34.17 6.86 11.30
CA ARG A 19 33.92 5.44 11.52
C ARG A 19 33.59 5.19 13.00
N PRO A 20 32.58 4.35 13.31
CA PRO A 20 32.32 3.94 14.69
C PRO A 20 33.54 3.24 15.30
N SER A 21 33.93 3.63 16.52
CA SER A 21 35.03 3.01 17.27
C SER A 21 34.59 1.77 18.07
N ALA A 22 33.29 1.48 18.09
CA ALA A 22 32.68 0.36 18.79
C ALA A 22 31.48 -0.19 18.00
N GLY A 23 31.01 -1.38 18.38
CA GLY A 23 29.87 -2.04 17.74
C GLY A 23 28.53 -1.33 17.98
N VAL A 24 27.57 -1.59 17.09
CA VAL A 24 26.18 -1.10 17.23
C VAL A 24 25.48 -1.88 18.34
N ARG A 25 25.10 -1.21 19.42
CA ARG A 25 24.38 -1.81 20.56
C ARG A 25 22.86 -1.66 20.50
N HIS A 26 22.35 -0.77 19.65
CA HIS A 26 20.92 -0.48 19.53
C HIS A 26 20.60 0.03 18.13
N LEU A 27 19.54 -0.53 17.53
CA LEU A 27 18.99 -0.09 16.25
C LEU A 27 17.47 0.06 16.43
N ARG A 28 16.95 1.26 16.18
CA ARG A 28 15.52 1.53 16.17
C ARG A 28 15.10 1.90 14.76
N LEU A 29 14.20 1.10 14.19
CA LEU A 29 13.57 1.38 12.93
C LEU A 29 12.19 1.97 13.21
N VAL A 30 11.97 3.20 12.79
CA VAL A 30 10.66 3.86 12.87
C VAL A 30 10.14 3.96 11.43
N PRO A 31 9.04 3.28 11.11
CA PRO A 31 8.40 3.47 9.81
C PRO A 31 7.91 4.91 9.72
N LEU A 32 8.32 5.62 8.68
CA LEU A 32 7.88 6.99 8.42
C LEU A 32 6.57 7.01 7.62
N GLU A 33 6.39 6.04 6.75
CA GLU A 33 5.21 5.88 5.91
C GLU A 33 4.99 4.40 5.61
N VAL A 34 3.73 4.07 5.33
CA VAL A 34 3.34 2.76 4.78
C VAL A 34 3.05 3.01 3.31
N VAL A 35 3.87 2.41 2.45
CA VAL A 35 3.63 2.39 1.01
C VAL A 35 3.04 1.05 0.61
N ALA A 36 2.18 1.04 -0.41
CA ALA A 36 1.73 -0.22 -1.00
C ALA A 36 2.94 -1.02 -1.48
N GLY A 37 2.99 -2.30 -1.12
CA GLY A 37 4.07 -3.20 -1.53
C GLY A 37 3.95 -3.52 -3.01
N GLY A 38 4.44 -2.65 -3.91
CA GLY A 38 4.36 -2.87 -5.36
C GLY A 38 5.21 -4.03 -5.92
N GLY A 39 5.80 -4.86 -5.05
CA GLY A 39 6.50 -6.07 -5.42
C GLY A 39 5.60 -7.28 -5.24
N ARG A 40 5.64 -8.25 -6.16
CA ARG A 40 4.93 -9.54 -6.06
C ARG A 40 5.43 -10.31 -4.83
N GLN A 41 4.88 -10.00 -3.66
CA GLN A 41 5.22 -10.65 -2.41
C GLN A 41 4.48 -11.99 -2.36
N LEU A 42 5.17 -13.07 -2.73
CA LEU A 42 4.71 -14.43 -2.45
C LEU A 42 4.65 -14.57 -0.93
N GLY A 43 3.45 -14.38 -0.38
CA GLY A 43 3.26 -14.36 1.07
C GLY A 43 3.61 -15.70 1.69
N PHE A 44 4.39 -15.67 2.77
CA PHE A 44 4.76 -16.84 3.57
C PHE A 44 3.54 -17.55 4.19
N TRP A 45 2.39 -16.86 4.28
CA TRP A 45 1.09 -17.37 4.76
C TRP A 45 -0.10 -16.98 3.85
N GLY A 46 0.15 -16.85 2.54
CA GLY A 46 -0.86 -16.39 1.57
C GLY A 46 -0.74 -14.89 1.32
N GLY A 47 -0.20 -14.54 0.15
CA GLY A 47 0.10 -13.16 -0.26
C GLY A 47 -1.13 -12.34 -0.68
N GLU A 48 -0.87 -11.09 -1.04
CA GLU A 48 -1.85 -10.06 -1.45
C GLU A 48 -2.90 -10.56 -2.44
N SER A 49 -2.54 -11.48 -3.35
CA SER A 49 -3.50 -12.07 -4.30
C SER A 49 -4.71 -12.72 -3.62
N GLN A 50 -4.53 -13.33 -2.44
CA GLN A 50 -5.66 -13.95 -1.74
C GLN A 50 -6.55 -12.92 -1.03
N VAL A 51 -6.03 -11.75 -0.66
CA VAL A 51 -6.83 -10.68 -0.05
C VAL A 51 -7.68 -10.03 -1.13
N ASP A 52 -7.08 -9.69 -2.28
CA ASP A 52 -7.80 -9.09 -3.41
C ASP A 52 -8.87 -10.04 -3.96
N GLU A 53 -8.53 -11.32 -4.17
CA GLU A 53 -9.53 -12.31 -4.59
C GLU A 53 -10.66 -12.49 -3.58
N ARG A 54 -10.37 -12.39 -2.27
CA ARG A 54 -11.39 -12.45 -1.21
C ARG A 54 -12.31 -11.23 -1.27
N VAL A 55 -11.76 -10.04 -1.49
CA VAL A 55 -12.54 -8.80 -1.67
C VAL A 55 -13.44 -8.93 -2.90
N TRP A 56 -12.91 -9.36 -4.04
CA TRP A 56 -13.70 -9.51 -5.26
C TRP A 56 -14.80 -10.57 -5.17
N ARG A 57 -14.53 -11.70 -4.49
CA ARG A 57 -15.57 -12.69 -4.17
C ARG A 57 -16.68 -12.12 -3.28
N ALA A 58 -16.33 -11.30 -2.29
CA ALA A 58 -17.31 -10.65 -1.43
C ALA A 58 -18.16 -9.62 -2.22
N VAL A 59 -17.52 -8.83 -3.08
CA VAL A 59 -18.20 -7.88 -3.97
C VAL A 59 -19.18 -8.60 -4.89
N ALA A 60 -18.75 -9.65 -5.59
CA ALA A 60 -19.62 -10.43 -6.48
C ALA A 60 -20.81 -11.02 -5.73
N ARG A 61 -20.60 -11.53 -4.52
CA ARG A 61 -21.69 -12.04 -3.67
C ARG A 61 -22.69 -10.94 -3.29
N LEU A 62 -22.22 -9.76 -2.89
CA LEU A 62 -23.09 -8.64 -2.55
C LEU A 62 -23.89 -8.15 -3.77
N GLN A 63 -23.29 -8.10 -4.96
CA GLN A 63 -24.00 -7.77 -6.20
C GLN A 63 -25.07 -8.81 -6.54
N GLY A 64 -24.80 -10.10 -6.32
CA GLY A 64 -25.80 -11.15 -6.50
C GLY A 64 -26.98 -11.05 -5.53
N LEU A 65 -26.76 -10.54 -4.31
CA LEU A 65 -27.80 -10.38 -3.29
C LEU A 65 -28.60 -9.08 -3.42
N LEU A 66 -27.94 -7.99 -3.80
CA LEU A 66 -28.49 -6.63 -3.71
C LEU A 66 -28.69 -5.96 -5.07
N GLY A 67 -28.23 -6.59 -6.16
CA GLY A 67 -28.15 -5.98 -7.48
C GLY A 67 -26.81 -5.27 -7.71
N VAL A 68 -26.42 -5.17 -8.97
CA VAL A 68 -25.11 -4.64 -9.39
C VAL A 68 -24.87 -3.19 -9.01
N ASP A 69 -25.94 -2.40 -8.92
CA ASP A 69 -25.90 -0.97 -8.58
C ASP A 69 -25.82 -0.69 -7.08
N ALA A 70 -26.09 -1.69 -6.24
CA ALA A 70 -26.10 -1.51 -4.78
C ALA A 70 -24.69 -1.49 -4.17
N VAL A 71 -23.70 -2.07 -4.85
CA VAL A 71 -22.30 -2.09 -4.40
C VAL A 71 -21.55 -0.95 -5.06
N THR A 72 -21.32 0.12 -4.31
CA THR A 72 -20.75 1.37 -4.83
C THR A 72 -19.42 1.71 -4.17
N VAL A 73 -18.54 2.34 -4.96
CA VAL A 73 -17.23 2.84 -4.53
C VAL A 73 -17.17 4.37 -4.67
N PRO A 74 -16.36 5.06 -3.86
CA PRO A 74 -16.11 6.48 -4.05
C PRO A 74 -15.28 6.70 -5.32
N GLU A 75 -15.73 7.60 -6.19
CA GLU A 75 -15.00 8.12 -7.34
C GLU A 75 -14.78 9.62 -7.13
N VAL A 76 -13.51 10.05 -7.17
CA VAL A 76 -13.17 11.46 -7.07
C VAL A 76 -13.58 12.13 -8.37
N ARG A 77 -14.49 13.10 -8.27
CA ARG A 77 -14.84 14.00 -9.38
C ARG A 77 -14.43 15.41 -9.03
N GLY A 78 -14.26 16.25 -10.04
CA GLY A 78 -14.02 17.68 -9.81
C GLY A 78 -15.18 18.30 -9.01
N GLY A 79 -14.95 19.46 -8.41
CA GLY A 79 -15.98 20.16 -7.63
C GLY A 79 -15.36 21.29 -6.81
N ARG A 80 -16.19 22.22 -6.33
CA ARG A 80 -15.72 23.32 -5.47
C ARG A 80 -15.89 23.03 -3.98
N GLY A 81 -16.82 22.14 -3.64
CA GLY A 81 -17.07 21.69 -2.26
C GLY A 81 -16.58 20.25 -1.98
N PRO A 82 -16.22 19.89 -0.74
CA PRO A 82 -15.83 18.51 -0.39
C PRO A 82 -16.89 17.45 -0.73
N ALA A 83 -18.18 17.80 -0.60
CA ALA A 83 -19.30 16.92 -0.96
C ALA A 83 -19.51 16.80 -2.48
N GLU A 84 -19.02 17.75 -3.27
CA GLU A 84 -19.07 17.71 -4.73
C GLU A 84 -17.89 16.92 -5.32
N ARG A 85 -16.82 16.74 -4.55
CA ARG A 85 -15.57 16.12 -5.00
C ARG A 85 -15.61 14.60 -5.03
N VAL A 86 -16.62 13.96 -4.44
CA VAL A 86 -16.72 12.50 -4.37
C VAL A 86 -18.15 12.07 -4.66
N VAL A 87 -18.32 11.25 -5.69
CA VAL A 87 -19.59 10.60 -5.99
C VAL A 87 -19.49 9.11 -5.73
N ARG A 88 -20.61 8.48 -5.39
CA ARG A 88 -20.70 7.02 -5.31
C ARG A 88 -21.11 6.49 -6.68
N VAL A 89 -20.31 5.60 -7.23
CA VAL A 89 -20.60 4.93 -8.50
C VAL A 89 -20.60 3.41 -8.32
N PRO A 90 -21.36 2.66 -9.12
CA PRO A 90 -21.32 1.20 -9.09
C PRO A 90 -19.88 0.70 -9.28
N VAL A 91 -19.47 -0.29 -8.49
CA VAL A 91 -18.14 -0.89 -8.59
C VAL A 91 -17.86 -1.47 -9.99
N ALA A 92 -18.90 -1.92 -10.69
CA ALA A 92 -18.83 -2.43 -12.06
C ALA A 92 -18.51 -1.36 -13.11
N ALA A 93 -18.66 -0.07 -12.77
CA ALA A 93 -18.43 1.05 -13.68
C ALA A 93 -17.01 1.66 -13.57
N VAL A 94 -16.15 1.10 -12.71
CA VAL A 94 -14.82 1.66 -12.42
C VAL A 94 -13.76 0.59 -12.51
N ASP A 95 -12.64 0.89 -13.16
CA ASP A 95 -11.45 0.06 -13.05
C ASP A 95 -10.75 0.33 -11.71
N LEU A 96 -10.76 -0.67 -10.82
CA LEU A 96 -10.11 -0.61 -9.51
C LEU A 96 -8.65 -1.09 -9.53
N ALA A 97 -8.19 -1.64 -10.65
CA ALA A 97 -6.80 -2.09 -10.81
C ALA A 97 -5.85 -0.94 -11.14
N GLU A 98 -6.37 0.19 -11.64
CA GLU A 98 -5.57 1.39 -11.86
C GLU A 98 -5.34 2.16 -10.55
N PRO A 99 -4.07 2.43 -10.16
CA PRO A 99 -3.78 3.26 -9.01
C PRO A 99 -4.32 4.68 -9.26
N ARG A 100 -5.22 5.13 -8.39
CA ARG A 100 -5.77 6.49 -8.48
C ARG A 100 -4.73 7.52 -8.03
N PRO A 101 -4.65 8.68 -8.72
CA PRO A 101 -3.80 9.79 -8.32
C PRO A 101 -4.22 10.44 -7.00
#